data_AF-T1HTD7-F1
#
_entry.id   AF-T1HTD7-F1
#
_cell.length_a   1.000
_cell.length_b   1.000
_cell.length_c   1.000
_cell.angle_alpha   90.00
_cell.angle_beta   90.00
_cell.angle_gamma   90.00
#
_symmetry.space_group_name_H-M   'P 1'
#
loop_
_entity.id
_entity.type
_entity.pdbx_description
1 polymer ?
#
loop_
_entity_poly.entity_id
_entity_poly.type
_entity_poly.pdbx_seq_one_letter_code
_entity_poly.pdbx_strand_id
1 'polypeptide(L)'
;MVVFSIFCLILVIYVARFIVQTLRYVIRAANLVANIPGPKPLPIVGNALLLYRLRSPEDSFSLATGLHKEYSSSPGLMKMWIGPILLVFVLNPKYIETVLTSTETLNKGGFYSFIGLVGNGLFVRNGRKWEELRKPLNKLLTKKMIESNISMFHEKSLKLCKVL
;
A
#
# COMPACT_ATOMS: atom_id res chain seq x y z
N MET A 1 -35.41 12.18 -26.29
CA MET A 1 -35.02 13.35 -25.46
C MET A 1 -35.25 13.09 -23.97
N VAL A 2 -36.46 12.68 -23.53
CA VAL A 2 -36.77 12.43 -22.11
C VAL A 2 -35.88 11.35 -21.48
N VAL A 3 -35.72 10.19 -22.13
CA VAL A 3 -34.89 9.09 -21.63
C VAL A 3 -33.43 9.50 -21.42
N PHE A 4 -32.84 10.24 -22.38
CA PHE A 4 -31.47 10.76 -22.27
C PHE A 4 -31.31 11.72 -21.08
N SER A 5 -32.27 12.63 -20.89
CA SER A 5 -32.28 13.55 -19.74
C SER A 5 -32.35 12.82 -18.40
N ILE A 6 -33.14 11.74 -18.30
CA ILE A 6 -33.22 10.89 -17.10
C ILE A 6 -31.87 10.22 -16.81
N PHE A 7 -31.20 9.66 -17.83
CA PHE A 7 -29.87 9.07 -17.64
C PHE A 7 -28.83 10.10 -17.17
N CYS A 8 -28.83 11.30 -17.76
CA CYS A 8 -27.95 12.39 -17.30
C CYS A 8 -28.22 12.76 -15.83
N LEU A 9 -29.49 12.85 -15.42
CA LEU A 9 -29.85 13.18 -14.04
C LEU A 9 -29.38 12.09 -13.06
N ILE A 10 -29.58 10.81 -13.39
CA ILE A 10 -29.11 9.68 -12.58
C ILE A 10 -27.58 9.72 -12.44
N LEU A 11 -26.86 9.98 -13.54
CA LEU A 11 -25.41 10.10 -13.52
C LEU A 11 -24.95 11.25 -12.63
N VAL A 12 -25.59 12.42 -12.73
CA VAL A 12 -25.28 13.58 -11.88
C VAL A 12 -25.50 13.26 -10.41
N ILE A 13 -26.62 12.61 -10.05
CA ILE A 13 -26.90 12.20 -8.67
C ILE A 13 -25.85 11.20 -8.17
N TYR A 14 -25.46 10.22 -9.01
CA TYR A 14 -24.44 9.24 -8.66
C TYR A 14 -23.08 9.89 -8.42
N VAL A 15 -22.64 10.78 -9.32
CA VAL A 15 -21.38 11.52 -9.20
C VAL A 15 -21.40 12.44 -7.98
N ALA A 16 -22.51 13.17 -7.74
CA ALA A 16 -22.65 14.03 -6.57
C ALA A 16 -22.56 13.22 -5.26
N ARG A 17 -23.24 12.06 -5.19
CA ARG A 17 -23.12 11.14 -4.04
C ARG A 17 -21.70 10.66 -3.83
N PHE A 18 -21.00 10.26 -4.89
CA PHE A 18 -19.62 9.81 -4.84
C PHE A 18 -18.67 10.91 -4.33
N ILE A 19 -18.83 12.14 -4.83
CA ILE A 19 -18.05 13.30 -4.38
C ILE A 19 -18.31 13.58 -2.89
N VAL A 20 -19.57 13.63 -2.47
CA VAL A 20 -19.93 13.89 -1.06
C VAL A 20 -19.37 12.81 -0.13
N GLN A 21 -19.45 11.54 -0.51
CA GLN A 21 -18.87 10.44 0.27
C GLN A 21 -17.36 10.56 0.39
N THR A 22 -16.68 10.88 -0.72
CA THR A 22 -15.24 11.06 -0.75
C THR A 22 -14.80 12.25 0.10
N LEU A 23 -15.48 13.40 0.00
CA LEU A 23 -15.20 14.58 0.82
C LEU A 23 -15.42 14.28 2.32
N ARG A 24 -16.52 13.60 2.68
CA ARG A 24 -16.77 13.18 4.07
C ARG A 24 -15.66 12.27 4.60
N TYR A 25 -15.22 11.31 3.80
CA TYR A 25 -14.09 10.45 4.15
C TYR A 25 -12.81 11.26 4.35
N VAL A 26 -12.45 12.13 3.40
CA VAL A 26 -11.23 12.94 3.45
C VAL A 26 -11.24 13.86 4.68
N ILE A 27 -12.34 14.55 4.96
CA ILE A 27 -12.46 15.43 6.14
C ILE A 27 -12.30 14.62 7.42
N ARG A 28 -13.00 13.48 7.54
CA ARG A 28 -12.89 12.62 8.74
C ARG A 28 -11.46 12.12 8.92
N ALA A 29 -10.85 11.60 7.87
CA ALA A 29 -9.49 11.08 7.90
C ALA A 29 -8.48 12.20 8.22
N ALA A 30 -8.61 13.38 7.62
CA ALA A 30 -7.75 14.54 7.90
C ALA A 30 -7.81 14.96 9.37
N ASN A 31 -8.98 14.94 9.99
CA ASN A 31 -9.14 15.21 11.42
C ASN A 31 -8.45 14.15 12.29
N LEU A 32 -8.58 12.87 11.94
CA LEU A 32 -7.94 11.76 12.69
C LEU A 32 -6.42 11.83 12.65
N VAL A 33 -5.85 12.31 11.55
CA VAL A 33 -4.39 12.42 11.39
C VAL A 33 -3.87 13.85 11.52
N ALA A 34 -4.64 14.77 12.12
CA ALA A 34 -4.27 16.18 12.23
C ALA A 34 -2.88 16.36 12.86
N ASN A 35 -2.59 15.59 13.92
CA ASN A 35 -1.34 15.63 14.68
C ASN A 35 -0.17 14.87 14.04
N ILE A 36 -0.41 14.13 12.94
CA ILE A 36 0.66 13.42 12.24
C ILE A 36 1.32 14.39 11.25
N PRO A 37 2.65 14.60 11.34
CA PRO A 37 3.38 15.47 10.42
C PRO A 37 3.44 14.87 9.00
N GLY A 38 3.63 15.72 7.99
CA GLY A 38 3.75 15.28 6.61
C GLY A 38 3.68 16.45 5.61
N PRO A 39 4.04 16.21 4.34
CA PRO A 39 3.99 17.23 3.30
C PRO A 39 2.56 17.76 3.11
N LYS A 40 2.47 19.08 2.94
CA LYS A 40 1.20 19.79 2.75
C LYS A 40 0.55 19.35 1.43
N PRO A 41 -0.64 18.75 1.46
CA PRO A 41 -1.29 18.24 0.26
C PRO A 41 -1.88 19.38 -0.58
N LEU A 42 -1.77 19.29 -1.91
CA LEU A 42 -2.50 20.14 -2.84
C LEU A 42 -3.98 19.72 -2.92
N PRO A 43 -4.89 20.64 -3.27
CA PRO A 43 -6.28 20.31 -3.53
C PRO A 43 -6.40 19.21 -4.58
N ILE A 44 -7.32 18.26 -4.37
CA ILE A 44 -7.68 17.16 -5.30
C ILE A 44 -6.58 16.11 -5.50
N VAL A 45 -5.33 16.50 -5.79
CA VAL A 45 -4.22 15.59 -6.13
C VAL A 45 -3.35 15.20 -4.92
N GLY A 46 -3.43 15.92 -3.80
CA GLY A 46 -2.61 15.67 -2.63
C GLY A 46 -1.13 15.92 -2.89
N ASN A 47 -0.29 14.96 -2.52
CA ASN A 47 1.16 14.96 -2.68
C ASN A 47 1.62 14.15 -3.91
N ALA A 48 0.70 13.79 -4.82
CA ALA A 48 1.01 12.97 -5.99
C ALA A 48 2.11 13.58 -6.89
N LEU A 49 2.23 14.91 -6.93
CA LEU A 49 3.28 15.60 -7.70
C LEU A 49 4.70 15.30 -7.19
N LEU A 50 4.87 14.88 -5.94
CA LEU A 50 6.17 14.43 -5.44
C LEU A 50 6.65 13.17 -6.18
N LEU A 51 5.71 12.36 -6.67
CA LEU A 51 6.00 11.11 -7.40
C LEU A 51 6.39 11.36 -8.86
N TYR A 52 6.10 12.54 -9.42
CA TYR A 52 6.44 12.87 -10.82
C TYR A 52 7.95 12.83 -11.10
N ARG A 53 8.77 13.03 -10.06
CA ARG A 53 10.24 13.05 -10.18
C ARG A 53 10.87 11.65 -10.10
N LEU A 54 10.08 10.61 -9.90
CA LEU A 54 10.58 9.24 -9.75
C LEU A 54 10.85 8.63 -11.13
N ARG A 55 12.10 8.66 -11.58
CA ARG A 55 12.55 8.03 -12.84
C ARG A 55 13.40 6.79 -12.60
N SER A 56 13.99 6.69 -11.41
CA SER A 56 14.88 5.60 -11.00
C SER A 56 14.55 5.10 -9.58
N PRO A 57 14.98 3.87 -9.22
CA PRO A 57 14.95 3.40 -7.84
C PRO A 57 15.68 4.33 -6.87
N GLU A 58 16.78 4.93 -7.32
CA GLU A 58 17.58 5.88 -6.55
C GLU A 58 16.78 7.15 -6.20
N ASP A 59 16.01 7.69 -7.16
CA ASP A 59 15.11 8.82 -6.91
C ASP A 59 14.06 8.49 -5.84
N SER A 60 13.53 7.26 -5.89
CA SER A 60 12.53 6.77 -4.94
C SER A 60 13.09 6.68 -3.54
N PHE A 61 14.31 6.14 -3.42
CA PHE A 61 15.02 6.06 -2.15
C PHE A 61 15.38 7.45 -1.60
N SER A 62 15.85 8.36 -2.47
CA SER A 62 16.17 9.73 -2.10
C SER A 62 14.94 10.49 -1.61
N LEU A 63 13.80 10.38 -2.31
CA LEU A 63 12.55 10.98 -1.88
C LEU A 63 12.08 10.44 -0.52
N ALA A 64 12.11 9.11 -0.36
CA ALA A 64 11.67 8.46 0.88
C ALA A 64 12.53 8.88 2.08
N THR A 65 13.86 8.90 1.92
CA THR A 65 14.79 9.30 2.97
C THR A 65 14.70 10.79 3.30
N GLY A 66 14.50 11.66 2.29
CA GLY A 66 14.25 13.09 2.47
C GLY A 66 12.98 13.35 3.29
N LEU A 67 11.86 12.74 2.90
CA LEU A 67 10.59 12.85 3.61
C LEU A 67 10.67 12.30 5.03
N HIS A 68 11.34 11.17 5.21
CA HIS A 68 11.60 10.59 6.53
C HIS A 68 12.35 11.57 7.45
N LYS A 69 13.45 12.14 6.96
CA LYS A 69 14.27 13.10 7.71
C LYS A 69 13.49 14.37 8.08
N GLU A 70 12.68 14.86 7.16
CA GLU A 70 11.92 16.11 7.35
C GLU A 70 10.74 15.94 8.30
N TYR A 71 9.97 14.85 8.17
CA TYR A 71 8.67 14.76 8.82
C TYR A 71 8.58 13.75 9.96
N SER A 72 9.49 12.77 10.07
CA SER A 72 9.24 11.63 10.98
C SER A 72 10.19 11.53 12.19
N SER A 73 11.09 12.50 12.38
CA SER A 73 12.10 12.49 13.44
C SER A 73 11.53 12.34 14.87
N SER A 74 10.30 12.80 15.12
CA SER A 74 9.51 12.46 16.31
C SER A 74 8.03 12.73 16.01
N PRO A 75 7.09 11.78 16.22
CA PRO A 75 7.17 10.52 16.97
C PRO A 75 7.50 9.26 16.12
N GLY A 76 8.04 9.40 14.91
CA GLY A 76 8.22 8.26 13.99
C GLY A 76 6.95 7.91 13.20
N LEU A 77 6.10 8.90 12.96
CA LEU A 77 4.91 8.81 12.10
C LEU A 77 4.99 9.90 11.03
N MET A 78 4.50 9.58 9.83
CA MET A 78 4.34 10.56 8.76
C MET A 78 3.08 10.26 7.96
N LYS A 79 2.35 11.29 7.53
CA LYS A 79 1.20 11.14 6.63
C LYS A 79 1.51 11.67 5.23
N MET A 80 0.85 11.11 4.23
CA MET A 80 0.89 11.59 2.86
C MET A 80 -0.46 11.34 2.19
N TRP A 81 -0.93 12.28 1.39
CA TRP A 81 -2.14 12.10 0.59
C TRP A 81 -1.78 11.85 -0.87
N ILE A 82 -2.42 10.89 -1.53
CA ILE A 82 -2.35 10.70 -2.98
C ILE A 82 -3.78 10.76 -3.49
N GLY A 83 -4.15 11.93 -4.02
CA GLY A 83 -5.55 12.29 -4.20
C GLY A 83 -6.35 12.14 -2.91
N PRO A 84 -7.48 11.39 -2.89
CA PRO A 84 -8.26 11.13 -1.68
C PRO A 84 -7.68 10.00 -0.81
N ILE A 85 -6.60 9.33 -1.22
CA ILE A 85 -6.03 8.18 -0.50
C ILE A 85 -5.05 8.69 0.55
N LEU A 86 -5.30 8.36 1.81
CA LEU A 86 -4.40 8.64 2.92
C LEU A 86 -3.41 7.48 3.12
N LEU A 87 -2.12 7.80 3.11
CA LEU A 87 -1.03 6.92 3.50
C LEU A 87 -0.46 7.39 4.83
N VAL A 88 -0.34 6.47 5.79
CA VAL A 88 0.34 6.70 7.06
C VAL A 88 1.54 5.78 7.12
N PHE A 89 2.73 6.38 7.20
CA PHE A 89 4.00 5.71 7.34
C PHE A 89 4.33 5.59 8.83
N VAL A 90 4.53 4.35 9.26
CA VAL A 90 4.87 4.02 10.64
C VAL A 90 6.32 3.58 10.68
N LEU A 91 7.16 4.39 11.32
CA LEU A 91 8.62 4.19 11.37
C LEU A 91 9.12 3.93 12.79
N ASN A 92 8.31 4.26 13.80
CA ASN A 92 8.60 3.90 15.18
C ASN A 92 8.37 2.40 15.41
N PRO A 93 9.39 1.64 15.86
CA PRO A 93 9.26 0.20 16.09
C PRO A 93 8.10 -0.18 17.01
N LYS A 94 7.82 0.62 18.03
CA LYS A 94 6.73 0.37 18.99
C LYS A 94 5.36 0.49 18.33
N TYR A 95 5.19 1.43 17.41
CA TYR A 95 3.95 1.58 16.64
C TYR A 95 3.84 0.51 15.55
N ILE A 96 4.96 0.11 14.93
CA ILE A 96 5.00 -0.99 13.98
C ILE A 96 4.51 -2.27 14.64
N GLU A 97 5.03 -2.60 15.82
CA GLU A 97 4.60 -3.78 16.60
C GLU A 97 3.09 -3.72 16.88
N THR A 98 2.57 -2.60 17.38
CA THR A 98 1.14 -2.42 17.63
C THR A 98 0.28 -2.66 16.38
N VAL A 99 0.70 -2.12 15.24
CA VAL A 99 -0.04 -2.28 13.97
C VAL A 99 0.07 -3.70 13.43
N LEU A 100 1.22 -4.36 13.54
CA LEU A 100 1.44 -5.70 13.00
C LEU A 100 0.84 -6.82 13.86
N THR A 101 0.63 -6.57 15.16
CA THR A 101 0.05 -7.55 16.09
C THR A 101 -1.45 -7.39 16.29
N SER A 102 -2.02 -6.25 15.90
CA SER A 102 -3.45 -5.98 16.06
C SER A 102 -4.32 -6.84 15.15
N THR A 103 -5.44 -7.32 15.69
CA THR A 103 -6.47 -8.04 14.93
C THR A 103 -7.27 -7.11 14.00
N GLU A 104 -7.27 -5.80 14.28
CA GLU A 104 -8.02 -4.79 13.50
C GLU A 104 -7.34 -4.45 12.16
N THR A 105 -6.06 -4.79 12.01
CA THR A 105 -5.21 -4.43 10.87
C THR A 105 -4.79 -5.64 10.02
N LEU A 106 -5.47 -6.79 10.19
CA LEU A 106 -5.18 -8.03 9.46
C LEU A 106 -5.49 -7.95 7.96
N ASN A 107 -6.38 -7.03 7.56
CA ASN A 107 -6.75 -6.85 6.16
C ASN A 107 -5.73 -5.97 5.44
N LYS A 108 -5.21 -6.47 4.32
CA LYS A 108 -4.38 -5.68 3.41
C LYS A 108 -5.13 -4.46 2.89
N GLY A 109 -4.45 -3.30 2.91
CA GLY A 109 -5.01 -2.05 2.43
C GLY A 109 -5.24 -2.01 0.91
N GLY A 110 -5.93 -0.97 0.44
CA GLY A 110 -6.33 -0.82 -0.97
C GLY A 110 -5.19 -0.87 -1.98
N PHE A 111 -3.95 -0.55 -1.58
CA PHE A 111 -2.76 -0.66 -2.43
C PHE A 111 -2.57 -2.09 -2.99
N TYR A 112 -2.89 -3.13 -2.22
CA TYR A 112 -2.75 -4.52 -2.67
C TYR A 112 -3.77 -4.93 -3.74
N SER A 113 -4.84 -4.15 -3.95
CA SER A 113 -5.80 -4.41 -5.03
C SER A 113 -5.18 -4.27 -6.41
N PHE A 114 -4.19 -3.36 -6.57
CA PHE A 114 -3.44 -3.22 -7.82
C PHE A 114 -2.64 -4.48 -8.15
N ILE A 115 -2.03 -5.11 -7.15
CA ILE A 115 -1.34 -6.41 -7.32
C ILE A 115 -2.35 -7.50 -7.71
N GLY A 116 -3.58 -7.40 -7.20
CA GLY A 116 -4.69 -8.28 -7.55
C GLY A 116 -5.05 -8.31 -9.04
N LEU A 117 -4.68 -7.27 -9.81
CA LEU A 117 -4.85 -7.23 -11.26
C LEU A 117 -3.93 -8.24 -11.98
N VAL A 118 -2.75 -8.49 -11.42
CA VAL A 118 -1.75 -9.39 -12.00
C VAL A 118 -1.87 -10.80 -11.43
N GLY A 119 -2.32 -10.94 -10.18
CA GLY A 119 -2.53 -12.24 -9.57
C GLY A 119 -3.27 -12.19 -8.25
N ASN A 120 -4.26 -13.08 -8.10
CA ASN A 120 -5.10 -13.15 -6.90
C ASN A 120 -4.65 -14.28 -5.94
N GLY A 121 -3.45 -14.10 -5.39
CA GLY A 121 -2.77 -15.08 -4.52
C GLY A 121 -2.57 -14.62 -3.07
N LEU A 122 -1.62 -15.25 -2.37
CA LEU A 122 -1.33 -15.02 -0.95
C LEU A 122 -1.08 -13.53 -0.61
N PHE A 123 -0.44 -12.79 -1.50
CA PHE A 123 -0.12 -11.38 -1.31
C PHE A 123 -1.32 -10.43 -1.41
N VAL A 124 -2.49 -10.89 -1.88
CA VAL A 124 -3.66 -10.03 -2.09
C VAL A 124 -4.84 -10.45 -1.22
N ARG A 125 -5.04 -11.76 -1.03
CA ARG A 125 -6.17 -12.28 -0.24
C ARG A 125 -6.03 -11.98 1.25
N ASN A 126 -7.16 -11.87 1.95
CA ASN A 126 -7.26 -11.64 3.38
C ASN A 126 -8.07 -12.75 4.09
N GLY A 127 -7.98 -12.80 5.42
CA GLY A 127 -8.78 -13.70 6.27
C GLY A 127 -8.62 -15.18 5.92
N ARG A 128 -9.73 -15.93 5.93
CA ARG A 128 -9.74 -17.38 5.66
C ARG A 128 -9.10 -17.76 4.33
N LYS A 129 -9.35 -16.99 3.26
CA LYS A 129 -8.76 -17.26 1.94
C LYS A 129 -7.23 -17.11 1.94
N TRP A 130 -6.70 -16.21 2.77
CA TRP A 130 -5.27 -16.10 2.97
C TRP A 130 -4.72 -17.29 3.77
N GLU A 131 -5.42 -17.69 4.84
CA GLU A 131 -5.02 -18.80 5.70
C GLU A 131 -4.95 -20.12 4.92
N GLU A 132 -5.96 -20.41 4.10
CA GLU A 132 -6.01 -21.60 3.23
C GLU A 132 -4.80 -21.69 2.29
N LEU A 133 -4.31 -20.55 1.78
CA LEU A 133 -3.10 -20.49 0.95
C LEU A 133 -1.80 -20.52 1.78
N ARG A 134 -1.81 -19.93 2.99
CA ARG A 134 -0.62 -19.82 3.85
C ARG A 134 -0.24 -21.17 4.48
N LYS A 135 -1.23 -21.95 4.90
CA LYS A 135 -1.04 -23.23 5.61
C LYS A 135 -0.17 -24.24 4.86
N PRO A 136 -0.39 -24.55 3.56
CA PRO A 136 0.49 -25.44 2.83
C PRO A 136 1.88 -24.83 2.60
N LEU A 137 1.97 -23.52 2.34
CA LEU A 137 3.24 -22.84 2.11
C LEU A 137 4.18 -22.91 3.33
N ASN A 138 3.62 -22.82 4.54
CA ASN A 138 4.41 -22.99 5.77
C ASN A 138 5.11 -24.36 5.84
N LYS A 139 4.51 -25.42 5.27
CA LYS A 139 5.12 -26.76 5.22
C LYS A 139 6.24 -26.84 4.17
N LEU A 140 6.13 -26.08 3.08
CA LEU A 140 7.11 -26.04 1.99
C LEU A 140 8.35 -25.20 2.34
N LEU A 141 8.21 -24.19 3.21
CA LEU A 141 9.32 -23.33 3.64
C LEU A 141 9.94 -23.80 4.97
N THR A 142 9.89 -25.10 5.25
CA THR A 142 10.55 -25.68 6.41
C THR A 142 12.05 -25.78 6.16
N LYS A 143 12.85 -25.75 7.25
CA LYS A 143 14.30 -25.92 7.19
C LYS A 143 14.70 -27.15 6.35
N LYS A 144 14.05 -28.29 6.57
CA LYS A 144 14.27 -29.53 5.81
C LYS A 144 14.07 -29.36 4.30
N MET A 145 13.00 -28.68 3.90
CA MET A 145 12.73 -28.40 2.48
C MET A 145 13.77 -27.45 1.88
N ILE A 146 14.22 -26.45 2.63
CA ILE A 146 15.28 -25.54 2.16
C ILE A 146 16.58 -26.33 1.97
N GLU A 147 16.97 -27.12 2.97
CA GLU A 147 18.18 -27.95 2.95
C GLU A 147 18.17 -28.96 1.81
N SER A 148 17.04 -29.61 1.53
CA SER A 148 16.94 -30.56 0.41
C SER A 148 17.10 -29.90 -0.96
N ASN A 149 16.92 -28.58 -1.06
CA ASN A 149 17.05 -27.82 -2.31
C ASN A 149 18.39 -27.08 -2.43
N ILE A 150 19.27 -27.10 -1.42
CA ILE A 150 20.57 -26.38 -1.44
C ILE A 150 21.43 -26.83 -2.63
N SER A 151 21.49 -28.13 -2.92
CA SER A 151 22.27 -28.66 -4.05
C SER A 151 21.78 -28.10 -5.38
N MET A 152 20.46 -28.00 -5.57
CA MET A 152 19.85 -27.40 -6.76
C MET A 152 20.21 -25.91 -6.87
N PHE A 153 20.08 -25.14 -5.78
CA PHE A 153 20.45 -23.73 -5.79
C PHE A 153 21.93 -23.53 -6.15
N HIS A 154 22.82 -24.38 -5.62
CA HIS A 154 24.24 -24.35 -5.95
C HIS A 154 24.51 -24.67 -7.43
N GLU A 155 23.88 -25.71 -7.99
CA GLU A 155 24.03 -26.03 -9.41
C GLU A 155 23.57 -24.87 -10.31
N LYS A 156 22.43 -24.25 -9.98
CA LYS A 156 21.90 -23.13 -10.76
C LYS A 156 22.74 -21.87 -10.60
N SER A 157 23.29 -21.59 -9.42
CA SER A 157 24.17 -20.44 -9.23
C SER A 157 25.47 -20.59 -10.02
N LEU A 158 26.08 -21.78 -10.04
CA LEU A 158 27.25 -22.06 -10.87
C LEU A 158 26.96 -21.88 -12.37
N LYS A 159 25.76 -22.27 -12.83
CA LYS A 159 25.35 -22.03 -14.22
C LYS A 159 25.21 -20.55 -14.52
N LEU A 160 24.58 -19.79 -13.62
CA LEU A 160 24.43 -18.34 -13.78
C LEU A 160 25.79 -17.63 -13.85
N CYS A 161 26.74 -18.00 -12.99
CA CYS A 161 28.11 -17.44 -12.98
C CYS A 161 28.92 -17.76 -14.23
N LYS A 162 28.50 -18.71 -15.06
CA LYS A 162 29.15 -18.99 -16.36
C LYS A 162 28.56 -18.16 -17.51
N VAL A 163 27.38 -17.58 -17.30
CA VAL A 163 26.65 -16.79 -18.31
C VAL A 163 26.89 -15.29 -18.11
N LEU A 164 27.08 -14.86 -16.86
CA LEU A 164 27.56 -13.52 -16.49
C LEU A 164 29.08 -13.42 -16.71
#